data_AF-A0A7S1ZRK6-F1
#
_entry.id   AF-A0A7S1ZRK6-F1
#
_cell.length_a   1.000
_cell.length_b   1.000
_cell.length_c   1.000
_cell.angle_alpha   90.00
_cell.angle_beta   90.00
_cell.angle_gamma   90.00
#
_symmetry.space_group_name_H-M   'P 1'
#
loop_
_entity.id
_entity.type
_entity.pdbx_description
1 polymer ?
#
loop_
_entity_poly.entity_id
_entity_poly.type
_entity_poly.pdbx_seq_one_letter_code
_entity_poly.pdbx_strand_id
1 'polypeptide(L)'
;KQLISGAAFYNFGQQGKLGKYPIHFHMSGDHSSSVVSKNLVQNSKQRCYVIHGTDGVQVIDNVAYDTIGHCYMNENGVEEDIQFIGNLGALTKKQPEERLIGESDHRAY
;
A
#
# COMPACT_ATOMS: atom_id res chain seq x y z
N LYS A 1 12.98 -10.15 7.97
CA LYS A 1 11.94 -11.06 7.42
C LYS A 1 10.60 -10.80 8.09
N GLN A 2 9.54 -10.53 7.32
CA GLN A 2 8.16 -10.45 7.80
C GLN A 2 7.23 -11.24 6.87
N LEU A 3 6.25 -11.95 7.42
CA LEU A 3 5.24 -12.69 6.66
C LEU A 3 3.85 -12.24 7.10
N ILE A 4 3.07 -11.71 6.16
CA ILE A 4 1.70 -11.25 6.40
C ILE A 4 0.81 -11.94 5.37
N SER A 5 -0.01 -12.90 5.79
CA SER A 5 -0.82 -13.66 4.84
C SER A 5 -2.18 -14.08 5.36
N GLY A 6 -3.19 -14.08 4.47
CA GLY A 6 -4.55 -14.53 4.76
C GLY A 6 -5.31 -13.62 5.73
N ALA A 7 -4.86 -12.37 5.91
CA ALA A 7 -5.47 -11.44 6.86
C ALA A 7 -6.41 -10.46 6.14
N ALA A 8 -7.43 -9.98 6.87
CA ALA A 8 -8.35 -8.96 6.39
C ALA A 8 -8.26 -7.69 7.25
N PHE A 9 -8.07 -6.55 6.58
CA PHE A 9 -7.93 -5.22 7.16
C PHE A 9 -9.14 -4.37 6.78
N TYR A 10 -10.05 -4.16 7.73
CA TYR A 10 -11.30 -3.41 7.52
C TYR A 10 -11.24 -2.03 8.18
N ASN A 11 -11.61 -0.98 7.44
CA ASN A 11 -11.68 0.40 7.95
C ASN A 11 -10.32 0.96 8.43
N PHE A 12 -9.22 0.47 7.88
CA PHE A 12 -7.88 1.00 8.12
C PHE A 12 -7.64 2.28 7.30
N GLY A 13 -6.43 2.84 7.41
CA GLY A 13 -6.07 4.12 6.79
C GLY A 13 -6.63 5.29 7.59
N GLN A 14 -5.78 6.26 7.94
CA GLN A 14 -6.24 7.51 8.55
C GLN A 14 -6.11 8.64 7.56
N GLN A 15 -7.25 9.04 6.96
CA GLN A 15 -7.29 10.07 5.94
C GLN A 15 -6.68 11.39 6.41
N GLY A 16 -5.84 12.00 5.56
CA GLY A 16 -5.12 13.22 5.88
C GLY A 16 -3.92 13.04 6.83
N LYS A 17 -3.48 11.81 7.12
CA LYS A 17 -2.32 11.56 8.01
C LYS A 17 -1.25 10.71 7.33
N LEU A 18 -0.13 11.33 6.98
CA LEU A 18 0.99 10.67 6.32
C LEU A 18 1.46 9.40 7.05
N GLY A 19 1.75 8.36 6.27
CA GLY A 19 2.26 7.08 6.75
C GLY A 19 1.23 6.19 7.49
N LYS A 20 -0.02 6.62 7.65
CA LYS A 20 -1.08 5.83 8.29
C LYS A 20 -1.87 5.05 7.25
N TYR A 21 -1.27 3.98 6.76
CA TYR A 21 -1.83 3.08 5.75
C TYR A 21 -2.05 1.67 6.32
N PRO A 22 -2.91 0.83 5.72
CA PRO A 22 -3.15 -0.55 6.15
C PRO A 22 -1.86 -1.39 6.25
N ILE A 23 -1.03 -1.39 5.20
CA ILE A 23 0.28 -2.03 5.17
C ILE A 23 1.29 -1.00 4.67
N HIS A 24 2.29 -0.70 5.51
CA HIS A 24 3.32 0.28 5.19
C HIS A 24 4.69 -0.24 5.62
N PHE A 25 5.51 -0.62 4.64
CA PHE A 25 6.95 -0.86 4.86
C PHE A 25 7.65 0.48 4.70
N HIS A 26 8.14 1.05 5.79
CA HIS A 26 8.69 2.40 5.83
C HIS A 26 10.14 2.35 6.30
N MET A 27 11.06 2.75 5.44
CA MET A 27 12.49 2.90 5.72
C MET A 27 13.09 1.65 6.39
N SER A 28 12.72 0.46 5.92
CA SER A 28 13.07 -0.80 6.57
C SER A 28 14.32 -1.47 5.97
N GLY A 29 14.90 -0.91 4.90
CA GLY A 29 16.09 -1.47 4.23
C GLY A 29 15.77 -2.71 3.41
N ASP A 30 16.71 -3.66 3.30
CA ASP A 30 16.52 -4.90 2.53
C ASP A 30 15.53 -5.86 3.23
N HIS A 31 14.42 -6.10 2.55
CA HIS A 31 13.36 -7.00 2.96
C HIS A 31 13.08 -8.10 1.91
N SER A 32 14.09 -8.54 1.14
CA SER A 32 14.02 -9.59 0.11
C SER A 32 13.40 -10.93 0.56
N SER A 33 13.38 -11.19 1.87
CA SER A 33 12.78 -12.39 2.48
C SER A 33 11.34 -12.19 2.97
N SER A 34 10.78 -10.99 2.80
CA SER A 34 9.46 -10.61 3.32
C SER A 34 8.39 -10.79 2.25
N VAL A 35 7.24 -11.32 2.67
CA VAL A 35 6.12 -11.62 1.78
C VAL A 35 4.82 -11.12 2.41
N VAL A 36 4.07 -10.34 1.65
CA VAL A 36 2.72 -9.89 1.95
C VAL A 36 1.80 -10.52 0.94
N SER A 37 1.00 -11.52 1.33
CA SER A 37 0.23 -12.28 0.35
C SER A 37 -1.18 -12.70 0.75
N LYS A 38 -2.10 -12.74 -0.22
CA LYS A 38 -3.47 -13.25 0.00
C LYS A 38 -4.23 -12.50 1.10
N ASN A 39 -3.93 -11.21 1.26
CA ASN A 39 -4.62 -10.36 2.22
C ASN A 39 -5.74 -9.56 1.54
N LEU A 40 -6.72 -9.15 2.32
CA LEU A 40 -7.78 -8.24 1.92
C LEU A 40 -7.61 -6.90 2.63
N VAL A 41 -7.55 -5.80 1.89
CA VAL A 41 -7.77 -4.45 2.41
C VAL A 41 -9.13 -3.98 1.88
N GLN A 42 -10.07 -3.71 2.78
CA GLN A 42 -11.41 -3.26 2.42
C GLN A 42 -11.81 -2.01 3.19
N ASN A 43 -12.48 -1.08 2.50
CA ASN A 43 -12.94 0.17 3.09
C ASN A 43 -11.82 1.04 3.69
N SER A 44 -10.61 0.97 3.11
CA SER A 44 -9.47 1.79 3.57
C SER A 44 -9.71 3.26 3.27
N LYS A 45 -9.50 4.13 4.25
CA LYS A 45 -9.68 5.59 4.12
C LYS A 45 -8.44 6.31 3.62
N GLN A 46 -7.32 5.61 3.48
CA GLN A 46 -6.09 6.19 2.94
C GLN A 46 -5.09 5.09 2.53
N ARG A 47 -4.89 4.96 1.23
CA ARG A 47 -3.96 4.02 0.57
C ARG A 47 -4.18 2.56 1.01
N CYS A 48 -3.35 1.63 0.52
CA CYS A 48 -3.41 0.23 0.93
C CYS A 48 -2.01 -0.33 1.28
N TYR A 49 -1.30 -0.84 0.29
CA TYR A 49 0.03 -1.44 0.39
C TYR A 49 1.06 -0.43 -0.15
N VAL A 50 1.77 0.21 0.76
CA VAL A 50 2.77 1.24 0.44
C VAL A 50 4.15 0.74 0.85
N ILE A 51 5.10 0.80 -0.08
CA ILE A 51 6.51 0.53 0.18
C ILE A 51 7.28 1.84 0.04
N HIS A 52 8.04 2.21 1.06
CA HIS A 52 8.85 3.43 1.07
C HIS A 52 10.23 3.11 1.67
N GLY A 53 11.31 3.42 0.94
CA GLY A 53 12.69 3.25 1.38
C GLY A 53 13.01 1.83 1.87
N THR A 54 12.39 0.83 1.24
CA THR A 54 12.48 -0.58 1.59
C THR A 54 12.59 -1.37 0.30
N ASP A 55 13.45 -2.38 0.25
CA ASP A 55 13.79 -3.14 -0.96
C ASP A 55 13.34 -4.61 -0.86
N GLY A 56 13.17 -5.27 -2.00
CA GLY A 56 12.97 -6.72 -2.11
C GLY A 56 11.62 -7.28 -1.58
N VAL A 57 10.67 -6.44 -1.18
CA VAL A 57 9.37 -6.92 -0.65
C VAL A 57 8.53 -7.52 -1.77
N GLN A 58 8.01 -8.72 -1.52
CA GLN A 58 7.03 -9.37 -2.40
C GLN A 58 5.60 -9.11 -1.92
N VAL A 59 4.79 -8.50 -2.77
CA VAL A 59 3.36 -8.20 -2.54
C VAL A 59 2.55 -9.03 -3.54
N ILE A 60 1.93 -10.13 -3.09
CA ILE A 60 1.42 -11.19 -3.97
C ILE A 60 -0.06 -11.52 -3.70
N ASP A 61 -0.89 -11.60 -4.74
CA ASP A 61 -2.28 -12.10 -4.68
C ASP A 61 -3.15 -11.39 -3.62
N ASN A 62 -2.86 -10.13 -3.33
CA ASN A 62 -3.65 -9.35 -2.37
C ASN A 62 -4.83 -8.68 -3.09
N VAL A 63 -5.90 -8.43 -2.35
CA VAL A 63 -7.06 -7.67 -2.82
C VAL A 63 -7.14 -6.34 -2.06
N ALA A 64 -7.37 -5.26 -2.80
CA ALA A 64 -7.73 -3.95 -2.28
C ALA A 64 -9.08 -3.54 -2.89
N TYR A 65 -10.12 -3.45 -2.07
CA TYR A 65 -11.49 -3.19 -2.51
C TYR A 65 -12.17 -2.04 -1.76
N ASP A 66 -12.86 -1.17 -2.49
CA ASP A 66 -13.59 -0.01 -1.93
C ASP A 66 -12.68 0.89 -1.08
N THR A 67 -11.63 1.45 -1.68
CA THR A 67 -10.58 2.17 -0.94
C THR A 67 -10.41 3.59 -1.45
N ILE A 68 -9.70 4.42 -0.68
CA ILE A 68 -9.38 5.81 -1.05
C ILE A 68 -7.88 5.95 -1.30
N GLY A 69 -7.51 6.46 -2.48
CA GLY A 69 -6.13 6.67 -2.92
C GLY A 69 -5.48 5.45 -3.56
N HIS A 70 -4.17 5.54 -3.78
CA HIS A 70 -3.35 4.48 -4.39
C HIS A 70 -3.22 3.26 -3.47
N CYS A 71 -3.36 2.06 -4.02
CA CYS A 71 -3.33 0.83 -3.21
C CYS A 71 -2.11 -0.07 -3.39
N TYR A 72 -1.40 0.03 -4.50
CA TYR A 72 -0.14 -0.69 -4.70
C TYR A 72 0.84 0.32 -5.27
N MET A 73 1.81 0.74 -4.45
CA MET A 73 2.74 1.78 -4.86
C MET A 73 4.05 1.74 -4.08
N ASN A 74 5.08 2.23 -4.75
CA ASN A 74 6.32 2.69 -4.15
C ASN A 74 6.17 4.21 -3.90
N GLU A 75 6.69 4.73 -2.79
CA GLU A 75 6.43 6.14 -2.45
C GLU A 75 7.33 7.12 -3.23
N ASN A 76 8.63 6.80 -3.36
CA ASN A 76 9.61 7.76 -3.90
C ASN A 76 10.39 7.23 -5.12
N GLY A 77 10.26 5.94 -5.45
CA GLY A 77 10.88 5.34 -6.64
C GLY A 77 12.36 4.99 -6.46
N VAL A 78 12.87 5.06 -5.23
CA VAL A 78 14.22 4.61 -4.86
C VAL A 78 14.25 3.15 -4.42
N GLU A 79 13.07 2.55 -4.24
CA GLU A 79 12.89 1.16 -3.80
C GLU A 79 13.22 0.19 -4.95
N GLU A 80 14.12 -0.75 -4.67
CA GLU A 80 14.57 -1.76 -5.64
C GLU A 80 13.95 -3.14 -5.37
N ASP A 81 13.86 -3.96 -6.42
CA ASP A 81 13.41 -5.36 -6.37
C ASP A 81 12.03 -5.60 -5.71
N ILE A 82 11.16 -4.58 -5.69
CA ILE A 82 9.76 -4.75 -5.25
C ILE A 82 8.97 -5.49 -6.31
N GLN A 83 8.23 -6.50 -5.88
CA GLN A 83 7.41 -7.31 -6.77
C GLN A 83 5.93 -7.19 -6.40
N PHE A 84 5.13 -6.65 -7.31
CA PHE A 84 3.67 -6.70 -7.24
C PHE A 84 3.15 -7.77 -8.20
N ILE A 85 2.70 -8.91 -7.68
CA ILE A 85 2.32 -10.07 -8.49
C ILE A 85 0.87 -10.45 -8.20
N GLY A 86 0.02 -10.54 -9.23
CA GLY A 86 -1.35 -11.08 -9.08
C GLY A 86 -2.29 -10.27 -8.17
N ASN A 87 -1.94 -9.04 -7.80
CA ASN A 87 -2.78 -8.23 -6.92
C ASN A 87 -3.99 -7.62 -7.68
N LEU A 88 -5.12 -7.49 -6.99
CA LEU A 88 -6.34 -6.90 -7.51
C LEU A 88 -6.69 -5.61 -6.75
N GLY A 89 -6.68 -4.48 -7.46
CA GLY A 89 -7.31 -3.23 -7.00
C GLY A 89 -8.65 -3.03 -7.69
N ALA A 90 -9.73 -2.83 -6.93
CA ALA A 90 -11.05 -2.56 -7.48
C ALA A 90 -11.83 -1.52 -6.63
N LEU A 91 -12.60 -0.67 -7.30
CA LEU A 91 -13.37 0.41 -6.67
C LEU A 91 -12.50 1.36 -5.82
N THR A 92 -11.33 1.72 -6.33
CA THR A 92 -10.44 2.71 -5.72
C THR A 92 -10.93 4.12 -6.07
N LYS A 93 -11.09 4.99 -5.07
CA LYS A 93 -11.62 6.34 -5.20
C LYS A 93 -10.50 7.37 -5.06
N LYS A 94 -10.60 8.50 -5.77
CA LYS A 94 -9.67 9.63 -5.62
C LYS A 94 -9.70 10.13 -4.17
N GLN A 95 -8.54 10.55 -3.65
CA GLN A 95 -8.52 11.31 -2.41
C GLN A 95 -9.19 12.69 -2.62
N PRO A 96 -10.00 13.17 -1.67
CA PRO A 96 -10.48 14.54 -1.67
C PRO A 96 -9.31 15.53 -1.64
N GLU A 97 -9.41 16.63 -2.38
CA GLU A 97 -8.30 17.57 -2.56
C GLU A 97 -7.89 18.25 -1.25
N GLU A 98 -8.83 18.44 -0.34
CA GLU A 98 -8.60 19.03 0.99
C GLU A 98 -7.87 18.07 1.95
N ARG A 99 -7.62 16.83 1.53
CA ARG A 99 -7.02 15.75 2.33
C ARG A 99 -5.75 15.15 1.72
N LEU A 100 -5.24 15.75 0.64
CA LEU A 100 -3.99 15.32 0.01
C LEU A 100 -2.82 15.60 0.97
N ILE A 101 -1.90 14.64 1.07
CA ILE A 101 -0.81 14.66 2.06
C ILE A 101 0.58 14.54 1.44
N GLY A 102 0.68 14.39 0.11
CA GLY A 102 1.96 14.40 -0.60
C GLY A 102 1.78 14.36 -2.12
N GLU A 103 2.88 14.57 -2.85
CA GLU A 103 2.89 14.58 -4.32
C GLU A 103 2.30 13.31 -4.94
N SER A 104 2.49 12.16 -4.27
CA SER A 104 1.93 10.88 -4.67
C SER A 104 0.41 10.81 -4.61
N ASP A 105 -0.29 11.73 -3.92
CA ASP A 105 -1.75 11.81 -3.98
C ASP A 105 -2.24 12.75 -5.12
N HIS A 106 -1.38 13.61 -5.67
CA HIS A 106 -1.73 14.58 -6.71
C HIS A 106 -1.65 14.02 -8.13
N ARG A 107 -0.80 13.01 -8.36
CA ARG A 107 -0.59 12.40 -9.68
C ARG A 107 -1.02 10.95 -9.63
N ALA A 108 -2.19 10.67 -10.19
CA ALA A 108 -2.52 9.30 -10.56
C ALA A 108 -1.72 8.96 -11.81
N TYR A 109 -0.66 8.15 -11.64
CA TYR A 109 -0.01 7.45 -12.75
C TYR A 109 -0.82 6.22 -13.13
#